data_AF-A0A3N4PKH7-F1
#
_entry.id   AF-A0A3N4PKH7-F1
#
_cell.length_a   1.000
_cell.length_b   1.000
_cell.length_c   1.000
_cell.angle_alpha   90.00
_cell.angle_beta   90.00
_cell.angle_gamma   90.00
#
_symmetry.space_group_name_H-M   'P 1'
#
loop_
_entity.id
_entity.type
_entity.pdbx_description
1 polymer ?
#
loop_
_entity_poly.entity_id
_entity_poly.type
_entity_poly.pdbx_seq_one_letter_code
_entity_poly.pdbx_strand_id
1 'polypeptide(L)'
;MAAIRLLSFLDAGPLAYFTPLGAMALFGAAHFSGYVKPYAFPLLALFISDLVLSFTVFAEFRTGLLYSGWYWTYLAFALMTVAGKLMLKEVTISRLIAATITATLIHWLVSDIGACAVENKLTFAFYLNRLVTAIPYELNFLGGTAFFSAIMFGIFELAQRKYASLKPAR
;
A
#
# COMPACT_ATOMS: atom_id res chain seq x y z
N MET A 1 -3.84 12.33 2.23
CA MET A 1 -3.53 11.29 1.23
C MET A 1 -3.49 11.87 -0.17
N ALA A 2 -4.63 12.28 -0.73
CA ALA A 2 -4.71 13.05 -1.98
C ALA A 2 -3.94 14.38 -1.95
N ALA A 3 -3.92 15.10 -0.82
CA ALA A 3 -3.13 16.33 -0.66
C ALA A 3 -1.60 16.14 -0.79
N ILE A 4 -1.10 14.91 -0.60
CA ILE A 4 0.34 14.59 -0.63
C ILE A 4 0.77 14.17 -2.05
N ARG A 5 -0.14 13.67 -2.90
CA ARG A 5 0.08 13.49 -4.35
C ARG A 5 -0.07 14.77 -5.17
N LEU A 6 -0.85 15.75 -4.68
CA LEU A 6 -0.85 17.13 -5.23
C LEU A 6 0.55 17.76 -5.20
N LEU A 7 1.30 17.39 -4.17
CA LEU A 7 2.64 17.87 -3.91
C LEU A 7 3.67 17.26 -4.88
N SER A 8 3.50 16.03 -5.41
CA SER A 8 4.41 15.50 -6.46
C SER A 8 4.35 16.25 -7.80
N PHE A 9 3.26 16.97 -8.09
CA PHE A 9 3.14 17.83 -9.27
C PHE A 9 3.50 19.31 -8.98
N LEU A 10 3.80 19.63 -7.71
CA LEU A 10 4.18 20.97 -7.20
C LEU A 10 5.57 20.95 -6.51
N ASP A 11 6.53 20.17 -7.00
CA ASP A 11 7.93 20.03 -6.49
C ASP A 11 8.17 19.23 -5.18
N ALA A 12 7.21 18.47 -4.64
CA ALA A 12 7.44 17.67 -3.44
C ALA A 12 7.98 16.24 -3.67
N GLY A 13 8.22 15.86 -4.92
CA GLY A 13 8.97 14.66 -5.28
C GLY A 13 8.53 13.37 -4.55
N PRO A 14 9.49 12.57 -4.05
CA PRO A 14 9.23 11.27 -3.42
C PRO A 14 8.29 11.26 -2.19
N LEU A 15 8.04 12.40 -1.55
CA LEU A 15 7.18 12.50 -0.35
C LEU A 15 5.73 12.13 -0.62
N ALA A 16 5.29 12.20 -1.89
CA ALA A 16 3.95 11.79 -2.32
C ALA A 16 3.59 10.32 -1.98
N TYR A 17 4.62 9.49 -1.79
CA TYR A 17 4.48 8.06 -1.52
C TYR A 17 4.46 7.73 -0.02
N PHE A 18 4.51 8.73 0.86
CA PHE A 18 4.36 8.58 2.30
C PHE A 18 2.90 8.30 2.70
N THR A 19 2.54 7.04 2.47
CA THR A 19 1.27 6.32 2.50
C THR A 19 0.79 5.56 3.76
N PRO A 20 -0.42 5.63 4.36
CA PRO A 20 -0.91 4.58 5.25
C PRO A 20 -1.45 3.39 4.46
N LEU A 21 -1.55 3.42 3.11
CA LEU A 21 -2.16 2.32 2.35
C LEU A 21 -1.44 0.99 2.60
N GLY A 22 -0.11 0.98 2.64
CA GLY A 22 0.66 -0.22 2.97
C GLY A 22 0.39 -0.70 4.40
N ALA A 23 0.31 0.24 5.35
CA ALA A 23 -0.04 -0.07 6.73
C ALA A 23 -1.46 -0.62 6.87
N MET A 24 -2.42 -0.10 6.11
CA MET A 24 -3.80 -0.60 6.06
C MET A 24 -3.87 -2.02 5.51
N ALA A 25 -3.05 -2.34 4.50
CA ALA A 25 -2.96 -3.70 3.97
C ALA A 25 -2.44 -4.68 5.02
N LEU A 26 -1.35 -4.33 5.73
CA LEU A 26 -0.80 -5.16 6.80
C LEU A 26 -1.75 -5.25 8.01
N PHE A 27 -2.38 -4.15 8.39
CA PHE A 27 -3.31 -4.10 9.51
C PHE A 27 -4.58 -4.92 9.24
N GLY A 28 -5.18 -4.76 8.06
CA GLY A 28 -6.33 -5.56 7.62
C GLY A 28 -5.97 -7.05 7.55
N ALA A 29 -4.77 -7.37 7.07
CA ALA A 29 -4.26 -8.74 7.03
C ALA A 29 -4.09 -9.38 8.41
N ALA A 30 -3.62 -8.62 9.41
CA ALA A 30 -3.37 -9.12 10.75
C ALA A 30 -4.64 -9.25 11.60
N HIS A 31 -5.61 -8.33 11.45
CA HIS A 31 -6.73 -8.20 12.39
C HIS A 31 -8.09 -8.64 11.85
N PHE A 32 -8.28 -8.70 10.54
CA PHE A 32 -9.56 -9.14 9.99
C PHE A 32 -9.56 -10.64 9.67
N SER A 33 -10.64 -11.31 10.07
CA SER A 33 -10.86 -12.72 9.78
C SER A 33 -11.50 -12.94 8.40
N GLY A 34 -11.31 -14.15 7.87
CA GLY A 34 -11.90 -14.59 6.60
C GLY A 34 -11.10 -14.23 5.34
N TYR A 35 -11.76 -14.38 4.20
CA TYR A 35 -11.14 -14.26 2.87
C TYR A 35 -11.43 -12.94 2.16
N VAL A 36 -12.40 -12.15 2.64
CA VAL A 36 -12.85 -10.92 1.96
C VAL A 36 -12.40 -9.67 2.72
N LYS A 37 -12.71 -9.59 4.02
CA LYS A 37 -12.50 -8.39 4.85
C LYS A 37 -11.05 -7.88 4.85
N PRO A 38 -10.01 -8.74 4.95
CA PRO A 38 -8.62 -8.29 4.94
C PRO A 38 -8.22 -7.52 3.67
N TYR A 39 -8.79 -7.91 2.53
CA TYR A 39 -8.50 -7.33 1.23
C TYR A 39 -9.40 -6.13 0.94
N ALA A 40 -10.68 -6.22 1.31
CA ALA A 40 -11.64 -5.16 1.09
C ALA A 40 -11.22 -3.86 1.79
N PHE A 41 -10.66 -3.94 2.99
CA PHE A 41 -10.26 -2.76 3.76
C PHE A 41 -9.24 -1.86 3.05
N PRO A 42 -8.03 -2.34 2.67
CA PRO A 42 -7.08 -1.51 1.93
C PRO A 42 -7.56 -1.20 0.50
N LEU A 43 -8.20 -2.14 -0.19
CA LEU A 43 -8.58 -1.96 -1.60
C LEU A 43 -9.74 -0.99 -1.78
N LEU A 44 -10.74 -1.00 -0.88
CA LEU A 44 -11.83 -0.01 -0.93
C LEU A 44 -11.33 1.39 -0.57
N ALA A 45 -10.43 1.50 0.41
CA ALA A 45 -9.83 2.78 0.75
C ALA A 45 -9.05 3.38 -0.44
N LEU A 46 -8.27 2.54 -1.11
CA LEU A 46 -7.59 2.90 -2.35
C LEU A 46 -8.60 3.29 -3.45
N PHE A 47 -9.63 2.48 -3.66
CA PHE A 47 -10.64 2.70 -4.69
C PHE A 47 -11.41 3.99 -4.54
N ILE A 48 -11.88 4.28 -3.32
CA ILE A 48 -12.59 5.54 -3.04
C ILE A 48 -11.66 6.73 -3.28
N SER A 49 -10.40 6.64 -2.83
CA SER A 49 -9.41 7.69 -3.06
C SER A 49 -9.17 7.92 -4.56
N ASP A 50 -8.98 6.85 -5.33
CA ASP A 50 -8.73 6.93 -6.77
C ASP A 50 -9.95 7.43 -7.54
N LEU A 51 -11.17 7.05 -7.13
CA LEU A 51 -12.40 7.58 -7.72
C LEU A 51 -12.50 9.08 -7.52
N VAL A 52 -12.37 9.56 -6.28
CA VAL A 52 -12.43 11.00 -6.00
C VAL A 52 -11.38 11.72 -6.83
N LEU A 53 -10.14 11.25 -6.83
CA LEU A 53 -9.03 11.87 -7.58
C LEU A 53 -9.27 11.88 -9.08
N SER A 54 -9.70 10.75 -9.65
CA SER A 54 -9.94 10.65 -11.09
C SER A 54 -11.13 11.51 -11.50
N PHE A 55 -12.19 11.63 -10.68
CA PHE A 55 -13.41 12.39 -11.04
C PHE A 55 -13.31 13.89 -10.77
N THR A 56 -12.30 14.33 -10.01
CA THR A 56 -12.16 15.74 -9.63
C THR A 56 -10.86 16.34 -10.17
N VAL A 57 -9.72 15.97 -9.58
CA VAL A 57 -8.42 16.63 -9.81
C VAL A 57 -7.72 16.15 -11.08
N PHE A 58 -7.78 14.85 -11.36
CA PHE A 58 -7.06 14.22 -12.48
C PHE A 58 -8.01 13.73 -13.58
N ALA A 59 -9.12 14.44 -13.78
CA ALA A 59 -10.14 14.06 -14.76
C ALA A 59 -9.60 13.96 -16.19
N GLU A 60 -8.60 14.78 -16.54
CA GLU A 60 -7.93 14.77 -17.84
C GLU A 60 -7.03 13.55 -18.07
N PHE A 61 -6.50 12.94 -17.01
CA PHE A 61 -5.65 11.73 -17.08
C PHE A 61 -6.45 10.44 -16.97
N ARG A 62 -7.77 10.53 -16.77
CA ARG A 62 -8.63 9.37 -16.67
C ARG A 62 -8.58 8.58 -17.97
N THR A 63 -8.31 7.29 -17.83
CA THR A 63 -8.37 6.33 -18.94
C THR A 63 -9.21 5.13 -18.50
N GLY A 64 -10.42 5.01 -19.06
CA GLY A 64 -11.42 4.06 -18.60
C GLY A 64 -12.00 4.44 -17.22
N LEU A 65 -11.97 3.51 -16.27
CA LEU A 65 -12.54 3.71 -14.93
C LEU A 65 -11.72 4.70 -14.07
N LEU A 66 -10.40 4.49 -14.02
CA LEU A 66 -9.46 5.24 -13.18
C LEU A 66 -8.31 5.79 -14.04
N TYR A 67 -7.21 5.06 -14.14
CA TYR A 67 -6.02 5.40 -14.95
C TYR A 67 -5.44 4.13 -15.59
N SER A 68 -4.63 4.28 -16.63
CA SER A 68 -4.10 3.13 -17.37
C SER A 68 -3.25 2.26 -16.45
N GLY A 69 -3.51 0.95 -16.46
CA GLY A 69 -2.80 0.00 -15.60
C GLY A 69 -3.17 0.03 -14.11
N TRP A 70 -4.25 0.71 -13.71
CA TRP A 70 -4.67 0.79 -12.30
C TRP A 70 -4.71 -0.55 -11.58
N TYR A 71 -5.12 -1.62 -12.28
CA TYR A 71 -5.21 -2.98 -11.73
C TYR A 71 -3.87 -3.53 -11.21
N TRP A 72 -2.72 -3.06 -11.70
CA TRP A 72 -1.39 -3.45 -11.19
C TRP A 72 -1.16 -2.96 -9.75
N THR A 73 -1.55 -1.72 -9.45
CA THR A 73 -1.49 -1.18 -8.09
C THR A 73 -2.36 -2.02 -7.16
N TYR A 74 -3.57 -2.38 -7.59
CA TYR A 74 -4.52 -3.14 -6.78
C TYR A 74 -4.04 -4.57 -6.57
N LEU A 75 -3.42 -5.17 -7.59
CA LEU A 75 -2.74 -6.45 -7.48
C LEU A 75 -1.60 -6.39 -6.46
N ALA A 76 -0.78 -5.34 -6.47
CA ALA A 76 0.29 -5.16 -5.50
C ALA A 76 -0.27 -5.13 -4.06
N PHE A 77 -1.29 -4.31 -3.79
CA PHE A 77 -1.93 -4.24 -2.46
C PHE A 77 -2.61 -5.56 -2.05
N ALA A 78 -3.20 -6.29 -3.01
CA ALA A 78 -3.74 -7.61 -2.74
C ALA A 78 -2.64 -8.59 -2.32
N LEU A 79 -1.50 -8.62 -3.04
CA LEU A 79 -0.36 -9.46 -2.71
C LEU A 79 0.31 -9.07 -1.39
N MET A 80 0.42 -7.77 -1.09
CA MET A 80 0.86 -7.29 0.21
C MET A 80 -0.04 -7.80 1.34
N THR A 81 -1.36 -7.80 1.12
CA THR A 81 -2.33 -8.33 2.07
C THR A 81 -2.15 -9.84 2.26
N VAL A 82 -1.90 -10.61 1.18
CA VAL A 82 -1.56 -12.03 1.27
C VAL A 82 -0.31 -12.24 2.13
N ALA A 83 0.77 -11.51 1.84
CA ALA A 83 2.01 -11.61 2.61
C ALA A 83 1.80 -11.26 4.09
N GLY A 84 1.06 -10.18 4.36
CA GLY A 84 0.66 -9.80 5.72
C GLY A 84 -0.08 -10.92 6.44
N LYS A 85 -1.04 -11.59 5.79
CA LYS A 85 -1.82 -12.67 6.42
C LYS A 85 -0.95 -13.87 6.78
N LEU A 86 0.07 -14.15 5.98
CA LEU A 86 0.99 -15.26 6.22
C LEU A 86 1.99 -14.93 7.34
N MET A 87 2.50 -13.70 7.36
CA MET A 87 3.57 -13.28 8.27
C MET A 87 3.07 -12.79 9.63
N LEU A 88 1.85 -12.22 9.69
CA LEU A 88 1.28 -11.57 10.88
C LEU A 88 0.22 -12.41 11.58
N LYS A 89 0.27 -13.74 11.44
CA LYS A 89 -0.61 -14.67 12.20
C LYS A 89 -0.52 -14.45 13.71
N GLU A 90 0.67 -14.14 14.20
CA GLU A 90 0.86 -13.55 15.52
C GLU A 90 1.68 -12.29 15.33
N VAL A 91 1.16 -11.17 15.85
CA VAL A 91 1.77 -9.87 15.67
C VAL A 91 2.87 -9.68 16.71
N THR A 92 4.11 -9.62 16.24
CA THR A 92 5.28 -9.22 17.03
C THR A 92 6.02 -8.10 16.32
N ILE A 93 6.82 -7.31 17.03
CA ILE A 93 7.58 -6.20 16.44
C ILE A 93 8.47 -6.71 15.28
N SER A 94 9.18 -7.82 15.48
CA SER A 94 10.05 -8.42 14.46
C SER A 94 9.27 -8.85 13.21
N ARG A 95 8.11 -9.49 13.39
CA ARG A 95 7.26 -9.91 12.26
C ARG A 95 6.65 -8.70 11.54
N LEU A 96 6.28 -7.64 12.27
CA LEU A 96 5.76 -6.41 11.68
C LEU A 96 6.82 -5.67 10.84
N ILE A 97 8.07 -5.60 11.32
CA ILE A 97 9.19 -5.04 10.55
C ILE A 97 9.42 -5.87 9.28
N ALA A 98 9.51 -7.19 9.40
CA ALA A 98 9.71 -8.08 8.26
C ALA A 98 8.56 -7.99 7.24
N ALA A 99 7.31 -7.93 7.71
CA ALA A 99 6.14 -7.79 6.85
C ALA A 99 6.11 -6.42 6.16
N THR A 100 6.55 -5.35 6.83
CA THR A 100 6.67 -4.01 6.25
C THR A 100 7.65 -3.99 5.08
N ILE A 101 8.85 -4.54 5.28
CA ILE A 101 9.86 -4.65 4.21
C ILE A 101 9.32 -5.51 3.06
N THR A 102 8.72 -6.67 3.38
CA THR A 102 8.18 -7.58 2.37
C THR A 102 7.07 -6.91 1.56
N ALA A 103 6.18 -6.17 2.21
CA ALA A 103 5.10 -5.45 1.55
C ALA A 103 5.62 -4.33 0.64
N THR A 104 6.64 -3.58 1.06
CA THR A 104 7.33 -2.62 0.19
C THR A 104 7.96 -3.31 -1.02
N LEU A 105 8.67 -4.43 -0.85
CA LEU A 105 9.25 -5.16 -1.97
C LEU A 105 8.20 -5.64 -2.97
N ILE A 106 7.06 -6.12 -2.47
CA ILE A 106 5.92 -6.50 -3.34
C ILE A 106 5.40 -5.29 -4.10
N HIS A 107 5.19 -4.16 -3.41
CA HIS A 107 4.74 -2.92 -4.05
C HIS A 107 5.69 -2.49 -5.16
N TRP A 108 6.99 -2.40 -4.85
CA TRP A 108 8.04 -2.02 -5.78
C TRP A 108 8.04 -2.90 -7.03
N LEU A 109 8.16 -4.22 -6.86
CA LEU A 109 8.29 -5.13 -7.99
C LEU A 109 7.03 -5.18 -8.85
N VAL A 110 5.84 -5.21 -8.24
CA VAL A 110 4.59 -5.40 -8.99
C VAL A 110 4.13 -4.12 -9.67
N SER A 111 4.25 -2.97 -9.00
CA SER A 111 3.81 -1.69 -9.58
C SER A 111 4.70 -1.27 -10.76
N ASP A 112 6.01 -1.51 -10.70
CA ASP A 112 6.93 -1.20 -11.79
C ASP A 112 6.76 -2.11 -13.00
N ILE A 113 6.39 -3.39 -12.82
CA ILE A 113 5.98 -4.25 -13.94
C ILE A 113 4.78 -3.61 -14.65
N GLY A 114 3.80 -3.17 -13.89
CA GLY A 114 2.61 -2.53 -14.43
C GLY A 114 2.90 -1.26 -15.20
N ALA A 115 3.78 -0.43 -14.66
CA ALA A 115 4.18 0.81 -15.31
C ALA A 115 4.95 0.55 -16.62
N CYS A 116 5.85 -0.44 -16.64
CA CYS A 116 6.52 -0.88 -17.88
C CYS A 116 5.53 -1.42 -18.93
N ALA A 117 4.51 -2.17 -18.48
CA ALA A 117 3.48 -2.73 -19.36
C ALA A 117 2.60 -1.63 -19.97
N VAL A 118 2.19 -0.62 -19.19
CA VAL A 118 1.42 0.54 -19.68
C VAL A 118 2.19 1.32 -20.73
N GLU A 119 3.51 1.44 -20.58
CA GLU A 119 4.38 2.11 -21.55
C GLU A 119 4.75 1.24 -22.76
N ASN A 120 4.24 0.00 -22.84
CA ASN A 120 4.60 -1.00 -23.86
C ASN A 120 6.12 -1.25 -23.94
N LYS A 121 6.83 -1.14 -22.82
CA LYS A 121 8.29 -1.29 -22.70
C LYS A 121 8.67 -2.37 -21.70
N LEU A 122 7.99 -3.52 -21.73
CA LEU A 122 8.27 -4.63 -20.83
C LEU A 122 9.47 -5.46 -21.31
N THR A 123 10.67 -4.85 -21.27
CA THR A 123 11.94 -5.56 -21.45
C THR A 123 12.67 -5.68 -20.11
N PHE A 124 13.47 -6.73 -19.95
CA PHE A 124 14.21 -6.94 -18.69
C PHE A 124 15.12 -5.77 -18.34
N ALA A 125 15.84 -5.22 -19.33
CA ALA A 125 16.73 -4.09 -19.14
C ALA A 125 15.97 -2.82 -18.71
N PHE A 126 14.84 -2.53 -19.34
CA PHE A 126 14.02 -1.37 -18.98
C PHE A 126 13.41 -1.51 -17.59
N TYR A 127 12.90 -2.70 -17.26
CA TYR A 127 12.36 -2.99 -15.93
C TYR A 127 13.43 -2.81 -14.84
N LEU A 128 14.65 -3.32 -15.03
CA LEU A 128 15.75 -3.11 -14.07
C LEU A 128 16.10 -1.63 -13.90
N ASN A 129 16.18 -0.89 -15.01
CA ASN A 129 16.44 0.56 -14.93
C ASN A 129 15.35 1.26 -14.14
N ARG A 130 14.09 0.89 -14.36
CA ARG A 130 12.95 1.48 -13.67
C ARG A 130 12.98 1.17 -12.17
N LEU A 131 13.25 -0.08 -11.78
CA LEU A 131 13.41 -0.44 -10.38
C LEU A 131 14.43 0.46 -9.68
N VAL A 132 15.60 0.69 -10.31
CA VAL A 132 16.62 1.60 -9.75
C VAL A 132 16.10 3.03 -9.61
N THR A 133 15.37 3.55 -10.60
CA THR A 133 14.78 4.91 -10.51
C THR A 133 13.66 5.02 -9.48
N ALA A 134 13.01 3.90 -9.13
CA ALA A 134 11.91 3.86 -8.17
C ALA A 134 12.39 3.84 -6.71
N ILE A 135 13.66 3.52 -6.43
CA ILE A 135 14.25 3.45 -5.08
C ILE A 135 13.85 4.62 -4.16
N PRO A 136 14.00 5.92 -4.54
CA PRO A 136 13.64 7.01 -3.64
C PRO A 136 12.15 7.03 -3.29
N TYR A 137 11.27 6.63 -4.21
CA TYR A 137 9.83 6.55 -3.98
C TYR A 137 9.49 5.39 -3.03
N GLU A 138 10.14 4.25 -3.21
CA GLU A 138 9.93 3.06 -2.37
C GLU A 138 10.51 3.22 -0.97
N LEU A 139 11.58 3.98 -0.78
CA LEU A 139 12.07 4.34 0.55
C LEU A 139 11.04 5.21 1.31
N ASN A 140 10.35 6.11 0.61
CA ASN A 140 9.26 6.88 1.21
C ASN A 140 8.02 6.03 1.47
N PHE A 141 7.71 5.09 0.57
CA PHE A 141 6.65 4.13 0.78
C PHE A 141 6.92 3.21 1.98
N LEU A 142 8.16 2.74 2.14
CA LEU A 142 8.63 1.98 3.29
C LEU A 142 8.50 2.79 4.57
N GLY A 143 9.01 4.04 4.57
CA GLY A 143 8.92 4.95 5.70
C GLY A 143 7.47 5.22 6.12
N GLY A 144 6.59 5.49 5.15
CA GLY A 144 5.16 5.70 5.38
C GLY A 144 4.50 4.45 5.94
N THR A 145 4.73 3.29 5.31
CA THR A 145 4.19 2.00 5.76
C THR A 145 4.64 1.70 7.19
N ALA A 146 5.91 1.88 7.53
CA ALA A 146 6.44 1.66 8.87
C ALA A 146 5.82 2.63 9.88
N PHE A 147 5.80 3.93 9.57
CA PHE A 147 5.26 4.97 10.45
C PHE A 147 3.77 4.75 10.75
N PHE A 148 2.95 4.57 9.73
CA PHE A 148 1.52 4.35 9.90
C PHE A 148 1.22 2.98 10.50
N SER A 149 2.03 1.95 10.25
CA SER A 149 1.88 0.66 10.93
C SER A 149 2.15 0.80 12.42
N ALA A 150 3.22 1.52 12.83
CA ALA A 150 3.49 1.77 14.24
C ALA A 150 2.32 2.47 14.93
N ILE A 151 1.70 3.46 14.26
CA ILE A 151 0.52 4.16 14.77
C ILE A 151 -0.69 3.22 14.85
N MET A 152 -1.05 2.54 13.76
CA MET A 152 -2.27 1.71 13.70
C MET A 152 -2.20 0.53 14.66
N PHE A 153 -1.10 -0.22 14.64
CA PHE A 153 -0.90 -1.36 15.53
C PHE A 153 -0.69 -0.91 16.98
N GLY A 154 0.02 0.19 17.21
CA GLY A 154 0.23 0.74 18.56
C GLY A 154 -1.05 1.23 19.22
N ILE A 155 -1.88 2.01 18.52
CA ILE A 155 -3.18 2.45 19.02
C ILE A 155 -4.08 1.25 19.31
N PHE A 156 -4.08 0.25 18.43
CA PHE A 156 -4.90 -0.94 18.61
C PHE A 156 -4.48 -1.76 19.84
N GLU A 157 -3.18 -1.96 20.04
CA GLU A 157 -2.61 -2.61 21.24
C GLU A 157 -3.00 -1.84 22.53
N LEU A 158 -2.90 -0.51 22.53
CA LEU A 158 -3.33 0.32 23.66
C LEU A 158 -4.83 0.21 23.92
N ALA A 159 -5.65 0.19 22.87
CA ALA A 159 -7.10 0.02 22.98
C ALA A 159 -7.46 -1.34 23.58
N GLN A 160 -6.77 -2.43 23.21
CA GLN A 160 -7.00 -3.76 23.79
C GLN A 160 -6.67 -3.84 25.28
N ARG A 161 -5.68 -3.09 25.75
CA ARG A 161 -5.34 -3.02 27.19
C ARG A 161 -6.46 -2.37 28.02
N LYS A 162 -7.15 -1.38 27.44
CA LYS A 162 -8.24 -0.65 28.10
C LYS A 162 -9.59 -1.35 27.95
N TYR A 163 -9.84 -2.01 26.82
CA TYR A 163 -11.11 -2.67 26.51
C TYR A 163 -10.91 -4.17 26.29
N ALA A 164 -11.14 -4.97 27.32
CA ALA A 164 -10.95 -6.42 27.29
C ALA A 164 -11.81 -7.15 26.23
N SER A 165 -12.92 -6.53 25.80
CA SER A 165 -13.80 -7.04 24.74
C SER A 165 -13.17 -7.05 23.34
N LEU A 166 -12.05 -6.34 23.14
CA LEU A 166 -11.33 -6.29 21.85
C LEU A 166 -10.26 -7.40 21.72
N LYS A 167 -10.07 -8.23 22.75
CA LYS A 167 -9.16 -9.38 22.66
C LYS A 167 -9.78 -10.41 21.69
N PRO A 168 -9.09 -10.80 20.61
CA PRO A 168 -9.59 -11.87 19.77
C PRO A 168 -9.72 -13.15 20.61
N ALA A 169 -10.86 -13.84 20.48
CA ALA A 169 -11.01 -15.20 21.00
C ALA A 169 -9.97 -16.07 20.28
N ARG A 170 -8.94 -16.48 21.01
CA ARG A 170 -7.80 -17.23 20.48
C ARG A 170 -8.20 -18.62 20.04
#